data_AF-A0A9X2DZ66-F1
#
_entry.id   AF-A0A9X2DZ66-F1
#
_cell.length_a   1.000
_cell.length_b   1.000
_cell.length_c   1.000
_cell.angle_alpha   90.00
_cell.angle_beta   90.00
_cell.angle_gamma   90.00
#
_symmetry.space_group_name_H-M   'P 1'
#
loop_
_entity.id
_entity.type
_entity.pdbx_description
1 polymer ?
#
loop_
_entity_poly.entity_id
_entity_poly.type
_entity_poly.pdbx_seq_one_letter_code
_entity_poly.pdbx_strand_id
1 'polypeptide(L)'
;MTMNRVPRAALLLAGLALALTACTEPAPAPTASAASGAAAPSGPPTASSASTPGSAVEPLGERLPLTGALTGLSADAAGQVSIDRREDGTVWVTLTGVTVTPAYDPFLLLSERSFAVDSPRPPDILGTVLGPLTAESEQSFPVPDDALASPVRSLVVLGTGDPGTSRLAAATF
;
A
#
# COMPACT_ATOMS: atom_id res chain seq x y z
N MET A 1 55.05 8.91 7.61
CA MET A 1 54.25 7.67 7.74
C MET A 1 54.12 7.35 9.23
N THR A 2 53.02 7.79 9.86
CA THR A 2 52.74 7.48 11.27
C THR A 2 51.23 7.41 11.49
N MET A 3 50.74 6.17 11.47
CA MET A 3 49.63 5.56 12.24
C MET A 3 48.31 6.31 12.43
N ASN A 4 47.30 5.79 11.70
CA ASN A 4 45.87 5.95 11.90
C ASN A 4 45.41 5.64 13.33
N ARG A 5 44.61 6.53 13.89
CA ARG A 5 43.76 6.27 15.06
C ARG A 5 42.41 5.72 14.59
N VAL A 6 42.00 4.57 15.12
CA VAL A 6 40.60 4.16 15.13
C VAL A 6 40.30 3.56 16.51
N PRO A 7 39.50 4.22 17.37
CA PRO A 7 39.00 3.59 18.58
C PRO A 7 37.85 2.63 18.21
N ARG A 8 38.04 1.33 18.50
CA ARG A 8 36.96 0.34 18.52
C ARG A 8 36.30 0.36 19.89
N ALA A 9 35.13 0.98 20.00
CA ALA A 9 34.27 0.85 21.16
C ALA A 9 32.81 0.94 20.71
N ALA A 10 32.10 -0.18 20.78
CA ALA A 10 30.67 -0.33 21.04
C ALA A 10 30.22 -1.70 20.53
N LEU A 11 30.17 -2.69 21.42
CA LEU A 11 29.38 -3.90 21.21
C LEU A 11 28.44 -3.99 22.41
N LEU A 12 27.26 -3.43 22.22
CA LEU A 12 26.19 -3.31 23.21
C LEU A 12 25.02 -4.18 22.74
N LEU A 13 24.41 -4.86 23.72
CA LEU A 13 23.03 -5.35 23.73
C LEU A 13 22.67 -6.57 22.87
N ALA A 14 22.83 -7.75 23.47
CA ALA A 14 22.02 -8.92 23.16
C ALA A 14 21.21 -9.29 24.41
N GLY A 15 19.88 -9.17 24.32
CA GLY A 15 18.96 -9.45 25.41
C GLY A 15 17.52 -9.43 24.92
N LEU A 16 17.19 -10.33 23.99
CA LEU A 16 15.84 -10.54 23.47
C LEU A 16 15.33 -11.88 24.04
N ALA A 17 14.42 -11.82 25.02
CA ALA A 17 13.69 -13.00 25.49
C ALA A 17 12.20 -12.79 25.23
N LEU A 18 11.71 -13.37 24.13
CA LEU A 18 10.29 -13.57 23.85
C LEU A 18 9.76 -14.68 24.75
N ALA A 19 8.79 -14.37 25.59
CA ALA A 19 7.92 -15.38 26.20
C ALA A 19 6.53 -15.29 25.55
N LEU A 20 6.28 -16.20 24.61
CA LEU A 20 4.94 -16.51 24.11
C LEU A 20 4.15 -17.22 25.22
N THR A 21 2.98 -16.69 25.60
CA THR A 21 1.95 -17.51 26.25
C THR A 21 0.61 -17.26 25.56
N ALA A 22 0.20 -18.26 24.80
CA ALA A 22 -1.13 -18.41 24.23
C ALA A 22 -2.12 -18.75 25.36
N CYS A 23 -3.29 -18.11 25.36
CA CYS A 23 -4.44 -18.56 26.14
C CYS A 23 -5.62 -18.74 25.19
N THR A 24 -5.85 -19.99 24.83
CA THR A 24 -7.05 -20.50 24.16
C THR A 24 -8.07 -20.81 25.24
N GLU A 25 -9.32 -20.35 25.09
CA GLU A 25 -10.53 -21.19 25.19
C GLU A 25 -11.82 -20.37 24.95
N PRO A 26 -12.70 -20.77 24.00
CA PRO A 26 -14.08 -20.32 23.95
C PRO A 26 -15.03 -21.40 24.49
N ALA A 27 -15.84 -21.07 25.48
CA ALA A 27 -16.93 -21.90 25.97
C ALA A 27 -18.30 -21.31 25.54
N PRO A 28 -19.16 -22.07 24.83
CA PRO A 28 -20.56 -21.69 24.64
C PRO A 28 -21.50 -22.63 25.40
N ALA A 29 -22.49 -22.07 26.08
CA ALA A 29 -23.71 -22.77 26.48
C ALA A 29 -24.86 -21.78 26.77
N PRO A 30 -26.12 -22.23 26.71
CA PRO A 30 -27.18 -21.55 25.97
C PRO A 30 -28.27 -20.94 26.87
N THR A 31 -29.03 -19.98 26.33
CA THR A 31 -30.38 -19.72 26.85
C THR A 31 -31.30 -19.26 25.74
N ALA A 32 -32.31 -20.08 25.46
CA ALA A 32 -33.48 -19.72 24.69
C ALA A 32 -34.34 -18.72 25.49
N SER A 33 -34.90 -17.73 24.82
CA SER A 33 -36.14 -17.10 25.26
C SER A 33 -36.92 -16.65 24.03
N ALA A 34 -38.05 -17.32 23.81
CA ALA A 34 -39.04 -16.98 22.80
C ALA A 34 -39.98 -15.92 23.37
N ALA A 35 -40.31 -14.91 22.56
CA ALA A 35 -41.57 -14.19 22.68
C ALA A 35 -41.99 -13.64 21.31
N SER A 36 -43.14 -14.14 20.85
CA SER A 36 -43.87 -13.71 19.67
C SER A 36 -44.21 -12.22 19.69
N GLY A 37 -44.12 -11.59 18.52
CA GLY A 37 -44.72 -10.30 18.22
C GLY A 37 -45.08 -10.24 16.74
N ALA A 38 -46.28 -10.71 16.39
CA ALA A 38 -46.85 -10.58 15.06
C ALA A 38 -47.43 -9.17 14.88
N ALA A 39 -46.98 -8.45 13.85
CA ALA A 39 -47.76 -7.42 13.17
C ALA A 39 -47.17 -7.18 11.77
N ALA A 40 -47.89 -7.60 10.75
CA ALA A 40 -47.61 -7.27 9.35
C ALA A 40 -47.94 -5.80 9.06
N PRO A 41 -47.26 -5.19 8.09
CA PRO A 41 -47.99 -4.43 7.10
C PRO A 41 -47.69 -4.92 5.68
N SER A 42 -48.78 -5.19 4.96
CA SER A 42 -48.82 -5.47 3.53
C SER A 42 -48.28 -4.29 2.72
N GLY A 43 -47.38 -4.57 1.79
CA GLY A 43 -47.03 -3.70 0.68
C GLY A 43 -46.13 -4.48 -0.28
N PRO A 44 -46.45 -4.56 -1.59
CA PRO A 44 -45.57 -5.23 -2.54
C PRO A 44 -44.31 -4.37 -2.71
N PRO A 45 -43.09 -4.86 -2.43
CA PRO A 45 -41.94 -4.19 -2.98
C PRO A 45 -41.97 -4.42 -4.48
N THR A 46 -42.32 -3.39 -5.24
CA THR A 46 -41.76 -3.19 -6.58
C THR A 46 -40.29 -3.57 -6.48
N ALA A 47 -39.90 -4.64 -7.16
CA ALA A 47 -38.52 -5.02 -7.34
C ALA A 47 -37.86 -3.89 -8.13
N SER A 48 -37.43 -2.86 -7.40
CA SER A 48 -36.44 -1.91 -7.86
C SER A 48 -35.30 -2.76 -8.38
N SER A 49 -35.05 -2.63 -9.68
CA SER A 49 -33.85 -3.11 -10.32
C SER A 49 -32.68 -2.74 -9.42
N ALA A 50 -32.17 -3.74 -8.69
CA ALA A 50 -30.86 -3.66 -8.07
C ALA A 50 -29.88 -3.70 -9.25
N SER A 51 -29.70 -2.55 -9.88
CA SER A 51 -28.45 -2.25 -10.57
C SER A 51 -27.40 -2.36 -9.47
N THR A 52 -26.78 -3.52 -9.35
CA THR A 52 -25.54 -3.68 -8.60
C THR A 52 -24.61 -2.59 -9.09
N PRO A 53 -24.29 -1.56 -8.28
CA PRO A 53 -23.24 -0.65 -8.67
C PRO A 53 -21.97 -1.50 -8.61
N GLY A 54 -21.41 -1.84 -9.78
CA GLY A 54 -19.98 -2.09 -9.84
C GLY A 54 -19.35 -0.82 -9.27
N SER A 55 -18.82 -0.91 -8.05
CA SER A 55 -18.36 0.25 -7.27
C SER A 55 -17.52 1.16 -8.16
N ALA A 56 -18.11 2.28 -8.57
CA ALA A 56 -17.39 3.33 -9.25
C ALA A 56 -16.35 3.82 -8.25
N VAL A 57 -15.09 3.55 -8.54
CA VAL A 57 -13.98 4.01 -7.70
C VAL A 57 -13.94 5.51 -7.85
N GLU A 58 -13.98 6.23 -6.73
CA GLU A 58 -13.83 7.68 -6.75
C GLU A 58 -12.47 8.07 -7.35
N PRO A 59 -12.41 9.16 -8.12
CA PRO A 59 -11.18 9.67 -8.69
C PRO A 59 -10.16 9.99 -7.60
N LEU A 60 -8.86 9.84 -7.93
CA LEU A 60 -7.76 10.06 -6.98
C LEU A 60 -7.89 11.38 -6.22
N GLY A 61 -8.21 12.47 -6.93
CA GLY A 61 -8.31 13.81 -6.34
C GLY A 61 -9.38 13.97 -5.24
N GLU A 62 -10.42 13.14 -5.24
CA GLU A 62 -11.48 13.13 -4.23
C GLU A 62 -11.14 12.26 -3.02
N ARG A 63 -10.15 11.37 -3.15
CA ARG A 63 -9.73 10.43 -2.11
C ARG A 63 -8.53 10.90 -1.28
N LEU A 64 -7.96 12.05 -1.60
CA LEU A 64 -6.80 12.59 -0.88
C LEU A 64 -7.19 13.06 0.54
N PRO A 65 -6.33 12.87 1.55
CA PRO A 65 -5.00 12.27 1.47
C PRO A 65 -5.04 10.73 1.47
N LEU A 66 -4.09 10.10 0.77
CA LEU A 66 -3.92 8.66 0.77
C LEU A 66 -2.57 8.29 1.38
N THR A 67 -2.56 7.26 2.23
CA THR A 67 -1.32 6.69 2.79
C THR A 67 -1.31 5.19 2.59
N GLY A 68 -0.11 4.63 2.40
CA GLY A 68 0.07 3.20 2.19
C GLY A 68 1.49 2.75 2.46
N ALA A 69 1.66 1.45 2.67
CA ALA A 69 2.97 0.84 2.80
C ALA A 69 3.40 0.24 1.45
N LEU A 70 4.61 0.60 1.00
CA LEU A 70 5.27 -0.09 -0.09
C LEU A 70 5.75 -1.44 0.42
N THR A 71 5.20 -2.51 -0.16
CA THR A 71 5.59 -3.88 0.16
C THR A 71 6.20 -4.54 -1.07
N GLY A 72 7.42 -5.04 -0.89
CA GLY A 72 8.23 -5.65 -1.93
C GLY A 72 7.90 -7.10 -2.20
N LEU A 73 8.30 -7.54 -3.40
CA LEU A 73 8.44 -8.98 -3.72
C LEU A 73 9.70 -9.58 -3.08
N SER A 74 10.72 -8.74 -2.82
CA SER A 74 11.90 -9.05 -2.01
C SER A 74 11.79 -8.38 -0.65
N ALA A 75 12.40 -8.99 0.38
CA ALA A 75 12.40 -8.48 1.75
C ALA A 75 13.07 -7.09 1.87
N ASP A 76 13.94 -6.76 0.92
CA ASP A 76 14.69 -5.50 0.87
C ASP A 76 13.93 -4.34 0.23
N ALA A 77 12.76 -4.60 -0.39
CA ALA A 77 11.95 -3.57 -1.01
C ALA A 77 10.79 -3.14 -0.09
N ALA A 78 10.96 -2.04 0.64
CA ALA A 78 9.96 -1.54 1.59
C ALA A 78 9.99 -0.02 1.73
N GLY A 79 8.90 0.56 2.20
CA GLY A 79 8.82 1.98 2.55
C GLY A 79 7.39 2.43 2.84
N GLN A 80 7.21 3.72 3.05
CA GLN A 80 5.90 4.36 3.16
C GLN A 80 5.65 5.27 1.97
N VAL A 81 4.38 5.39 1.58
CA VAL A 81 3.93 6.31 0.55
C VAL A 81 2.77 7.15 1.09
N SER A 82 2.79 8.43 0.73
CA SER A 82 1.72 9.38 0.97
C SER A 82 1.39 10.09 -0.33
N ILE A 83 0.10 10.34 -0.60
CA ILE A 83 -0.37 11.16 -1.70
C ILE A 83 -1.23 12.26 -1.12
N ASP A 84 -0.79 13.50 -1.27
CA ASP A 84 -1.37 14.65 -0.59
C ASP A 84 -1.45 15.87 -1.49
N ARG A 85 -2.42 16.74 -1.21
CA ARG A 85 -2.48 18.07 -1.79
C ARG A 85 -1.63 19.03 -0.95
N ARG A 86 -0.71 19.74 -1.58
CA ARG A 86 0.09 20.81 -0.98
C ARG A 86 -0.70 22.13 -0.92
N GLU A 87 -0.16 23.10 -0.19
CA GLU A 87 -0.78 24.43 -0.01
C GLU A 87 -0.99 25.19 -1.32
N ASP A 88 -0.14 24.95 -2.34
CA ASP A 88 -0.26 25.53 -3.68
C ASP A 88 -1.33 24.85 -4.56
N GLY A 89 -2.05 23.86 -4.01
CA GLY A 89 -3.09 23.11 -4.70
C GLY A 89 -2.57 21.93 -5.53
N THR A 90 -1.25 21.79 -5.68
CA THR A 90 -0.66 20.67 -6.42
C THR A 90 -0.68 19.39 -5.61
N VAL A 91 -0.81 18.25 -6.29
CA VAL A 91 -0.83 16.93 -5.65
C VAL A 91 0.51 16.26 -5.84
N TRP A 92 1.03 15.67 -4.77
CA TRP A 92 2.35 15.04 -4.76
C TRP A 92 2.28 13.66 -4.15
N VAL A 93 3.06 12.75 -4.71
CA VAL A 93 3.43 11.49 -4.06
C VAL A 93 4.72 11.72 -3.30
N THR A 94 4.72 11.39 -2.02
CA THR A 94 5.91 11.36 -1.17
C THR A 94 6.22 9.91 -0.80
N LEU A 95 7.47 9.52 -1.01
CA LEU A 95 8.03 8.25 -0.61
C LEU A 95 8.97 8.46 0.57
N THR A 96 8.86 7.67 1.62
CA THR A 96 9.70 7.79 2.82
C THR A 96 10.22 6.43 3.26
N GLY A 97 11.51 6.37 3.59
CA GLY A 97 12.19 5.14 4.03
C GLY A 97 12.29 4.08 2.92
N VAL A 98 12.23 4.50 1.65
CA VAL A 98 12.20 3.56 0.54
C VAL A 98 13.57 2.92 0.31
N THR A 99 13.60 1.59 0.35
CA THR A 99 14.75 0.77 -0.08
C THR A 99 14.31 -0.03 -1.30
N VAL A 100 15.12 -0.04 -2.36
CA VAL A 100 14.78 -0.75 -3.61
C VAL A 100 15.98 -1.51 -4.20
N THR A 101 17.02 -1.72 -3.41
CA THR A 101 18.25 -2.40 -3.87
C THR A 101 18.08 -3.92 -3.94
N PRO A 102 18.66 -4.62 -4.94
CA PRO A 102 19.47 -4.12 -6.06
C PRO A 102 18.63 -3.96 -7.35
N ALA A 103 17.93 -2.83 -7.51
CA ALA A 103 17.20 -2.52 -8.74
C ALA A 103 18.02 -1.66 -9.72
N TYR A 104 17.94 -2.00 -11.00
CA TYR A 104 18.39 -1.16 -12.11
C TYR A 104 17.27 -0.28 -12.63
N ASP A 105 17.57 1.01 -12.76
CA ASP A 105 16.70 2.08 -13.25
C ASP A 105 15.25 2.01 -12.73
N PRO A 106 15.05 2.00 -11.40
CA PRO A 106 13.71 1.94 -10.84
C PRO A 106 12.92 3.22 -11.16
N PHE A 107 11.62 3.09 -11.40
CA PHE A 107 10.71 4.20 -11.64
C PHE A 107 9.35 3.99 -10.97
N LEU A 108 8.67 5.10 -10.74
CA LEU A 108 7.42 5.17 -10.01
C LEU A 108 6.24 5.30 -10.96
N LEU A 109 5.19 4.53 -10.68
CA LEU A 109 3.98 4.51 -11.48
C LEU A 109 2.72 4.54 -10.59
N LEU A 110 1.77 5.44 -10.90
CA LEU A 110 0.41 5.39 -10.37
C LEU A 110 -0.45 4.48 -11.24
N SER A 111 -1.15 3.52 -10.64
CA SER A 111 -1.96 2.56 -11.40
C SER A 111 -3.40 2.48 -10.91
N GLU A 112 -4.32 2.33 -11.85
CA GLU A 112 -5.76 2.12 -11.61
C GLU A 112 -6.10 0.71 -11.12
N ARG A 113 -5.13 -0.21 -11.13
CA ARG A 113 -5.30 -1.59 -10.68
C ARG A 113 -4.73 -1.75 -9.27
N SER A 114 -5.34 -2.64 -8.49
CA SER A 114 -4.72 -3.12 -7.24
C SER A 114 -3.78 -4.28 -7.59
N PHE A 115 -2.67 -4.39 -6.86
CA PHE A 115 -1.68 -5.43 -7.11
C PHE A 115 -1.54 -6.34 -5.91
N ALA A 116 -1.75 -7.64 -6.12
CA ALA A 116 -1.36 -8.63 -5.13
C ALA A 116 0.18 -8.69 -5.05
N VAL A 117 0.72 -8.80 -3.84
CA VAL A 117 2.17 -8.87 -3.61
C VAL A 117 2.76 -10.13 -4.24
N ASP A 118 2.00 -11.22 -4.40
CA ASP A 118 2.51 -12.54 -4.83
C ASP A 118 2.66 -12.76 -6.35
N SER A 119 2.47 -11.75 -7.19
CA SER A 119 2.63 -11.91 -8.65
C SER A 119 3.96 -11.36 -9.15
N PRO A 120 4.91 -12.22 -9.58
CA PRO A 120 6.23 -11.80 -10.05
C PRO A 120 6.21 -11.18 -11.45
N ARG A 121 5.14 -11.40 -12.23
CA ARG A 121 4.98 -10.81 -13.55
C ARG A 121 4.35 -9.42 -13.42
N PRO A 122 4.92 -8.37 -14.03
CA PRO A 122 4.18 -7.12 -14.19
C PRO A 122 2.95 -7.42 -15.05
N PRO A 123 1.71 -7.09 -14.61
CA PRO A 123 0.56 -7.16 -15.49
C PRO A 123 0.75 -6.21 -16.68
N ASP A 124 -0.16 -6.18 -17.65
CA ASP A 124 -0.23 -5.05 -18.58
C ASP A 124 -0.62 -3.81 -17.77
N ILE A 125 0.39 -3.10 -17.26
CA ILE A 125 0.17 -2.01 -16.31
C ILE A 125 -0.27 -0.77 -17.09
N LEU A 126 -1.54 -0.41 -16.90
CA LEU A 126 -2.04 0.92 -17.24
C LEU A 126 -1.81 1.85 -16.05
N GLY A 127 -1.24 3.02 -16.32
CA GLY A 127 -0.92 4.00 -15.29
C GLY A 127 -0.11 5.19 -15.78
N THR A 128 0.08 6.13 -14.87
CA THR A 128 0.85 7.36 -15.11
C THR A 128 2.24 7.22 -14.50
N VAL A 129 3.28 7.36 -15.33
CA VAL A 129 4.68 7.36 -14.88
C VAL A 129 4.98 8.71 -14.23
N LEU A 130 5.45 8.67 -13.00
CA LEU A 130 5.78 9.88 -12.24
C LEU A 130 7.25 10.27 -12.37
N GLY A 131 8.14 9.28 -12.50
CA GLY A 131 9.57 9.54 -12.70
C GLY A 131 10.48 8.42 -12.20
N PRO A 132 11.79 8.57 -12.43
CA PRO A 132 12.79 7.64 -11.93
C PRO A 132 12.96 7.79 -10.42
N LEU A 133 13.28 6.67 -9.75
CA LEU A 133 13.68 6.66 -8.35
C LEU A 133 15.19 6.76 -8.23
N THR A 134 15.64 7.54 -7.27
CA THR A 134 17.04 7.65 -6.87
C THR A 134 17.32 6.74 -5.66
N ALA A 135 18.57 6.72 -5.21
CA ALA A 135 18.97 6.01 -3.99
C ALA A 135 18.60 6.76 -2.69
N GLU A 136 17.90 7.89 -2.79
CA GLU A 136 17.50 8.68 -1.62
C GLU A 136 16.33 8.01 -0.89
N SER A 137 16.41 8.00 0.44
CA SER A 137 15.37 7.38 1.27
C SER A 137 14.05 8.17 1.28
N GLU A 138 14.08 9.45 0.89
CA GLU A 138 12.89 10.29 0.76
C GLU A 138 12.88 11.00 -0.59
N GLN A 139 11.77 10.87 -1.32
CA GLN A 139 11.61 11.41 -2.66
C GLN A 139 10.17 11.86 -2.88
N SER A 140 9.97 12.91 -3.68
CA SER A 140 8.64 13.46 -3.97
C SER A 140 8.45 13.65 -5.47
N PHE A 141 7.28 13.28 -5.96
CA PHE A 141 6.93 13.36 -7.39
C PHE A 141 5.60 14.08 -7.58
N PRO A 142 5.50 15.03 -8.52
CA PRO A 142 4.24 15.69 -8.82
C PRO A 142 3.29 14.71 -9.50
N VAL A 143 2.02 14.74 -9.12
CA VAL A 143 0.95 13.99 -9.80
C VAL A 143 0.38 14.85 -10.91
N PRO A 144 0.42 14.40 -12.18
CA PRO A 144 -0.21 15.12 -13.28
C PRO A 144 -1.71 15.29 -13.07
N ASP A 145 -2.28 16.44 -13.48
CA ASP A 145 -3.71 16.72 -13.30
C ASP A 145 -4.61 15.68 -13.98
N ASP A 146 -4.19 15.09 -15.11
CA ASP A 146 -4.92 14.02 -15.78
C ASP A 146 -5.04 12.74 -14.91
N ALA A 147 -4.04 12.47 -14.09
CA ALA A 147 -4.04 11.33 -13.18
C ALA A 147 -4.99 11.56 -11.98
N LEU A 148 -5.35 12.80 -11.67
CA LEU A 148 -6.26 13.11 -10.55
C LEU A 148 -7.70 12.67 -10.83
N ALA A 149 -8.11 12.65 -12.10
CA ALA A 149 -9.41 12.14 -12.53
C ALA A 149 -9.43 10.61 -12.64
N SER A 150 -8.27 9.96 -12.53
CA SER A 150 -8.15 8.51 -12.70
C SER A 150 -8.50 7.77 -11.40
N PRO A 151 -9.12 6.58 -11.49
CA PRO A 151 -9.46 5.75 -10.34
C PRO A 151 -8.22 5.00 -9.82
N VAL A 152 -7.19 5.73 -9.41
CA VAL A 152 -5.92 5.15 -8.92
C VAL A 152 -6.17 4.28 -7.70
N ARG A 153 -5.68 3.05 -7.75
CA ARG A 153 -5.83 2.05 -6.66
C ARG A 153 -4.51 1.64 -6.05
N SER A 154 -3.40 1.89 -6.74
CA SER A 154 -2.09 1.51 -6.26
C SER A 154 -1.00 2.40 -6.80
N LEU A 155 0.14 2.30 -6.13
CA LEU A 155 1.39 2.86 -6.56
C LEU A 155 2.41 1.73 -6.65
N VAL A 156 3.12 1.67 -7.78
CA VAL A 156 4.00 0.56 -8.13
C VAL A 156 5.40 1.10 -8.37
N VAL A 157 6.37 0.42 -7.78
CA VAL A 157 7.79 0.61 -8.08
C VAL A 157 8.21 -0.47 -9.06
N LEU A 158 8.55 -0.03 -10.27
CA LEU A 158 9.02 -0.87 -11.36
C LEU A 158 10.52 -0.67 -11.53
N GLY A 159 11.22 -1.68 -12.01
CA GLY A 159 12.67 -1.68 -12.19
C GLY A 159 13.16 -3.12 -12.24
N THR A 160 14.38 -3.34 -12.71
CA THR A 160 14.91 -4.70 -12.88
C THR A 160 15.76 -5.08 -11.69
N GLY A 161 15.26 -5.94 -10.81
CA GLY A 161 16.04 -6.56 -9.73
C GLY A 161 16.64 -7.89 -10.15
N ASP A 162 17.57 -8.46 -9.38
CA ASP A 162 18.03 -9.85 -9.56
C ASP A 162 16.98 -10.83 -8.99
N PRO A 163 16.53 -11.89 -9.73
CA PRO A 163 17.05 -12.47 -10.98
C PRO A 163 16.31 -12.04 -12.27
N GLY A 164 15.85 -10.80 -12.38
CA GLY A 164 15.17 -10.23 -13.55
C GLY A 164 13.72 -9.79 -13.29
N THR A 165 13.35 -9.56 -12.02
CA THR A 165 12.01 -9.11 -11.64
C THR A 165 11.82 -7.65 -12.04
N SER A 166 10.77 -7.35 -12.82
CA SER A 166 10.47 -5.99 -13.30
C SER A 166 9.62 -5.16 -12.33
N ARG A 167 9.06 -5.81 -11.30
CA ARG A 167 8.28 -5.18 -10.22
C ARG A 167 9.00 -5.43 -8.91
N LEU A 168 9.20 -4.35 -8.17
CA LEU A 168 10.04 -4.37 -6.97
C LEU A 168 9.16 -4.24 -5.72
N ALA A 169 8.21 -3.30 -5.73
CA ALA A 169 7.25 -3.10 -4.65
C ALA A 169 5.93 -2.51 -5.14
N ALA A 170 4.88 -2.63 -4.34
CA ALA A 170 3.63 -1.90 -4.55
C ALA A 170 2.98 -1.50 -3.22
N ALA A 171 2.23 -0.41 -3.26
CA ALA A 171 1.32 0.04 -2.22
C ALA A 171 -0.09 0.08 -2.79
N THR A 172 -1.09 -0.39 -2.04
CA THR A 172 -2.50 -0.35 -2.45
C THR A 172 -3.26 0.58 -1.50
N PHE A 173 -4.22 1.34 -2.03
CA PHE A 173 -5.00 2.36 -1.31
C PHE A 173 -6.52 2.09 -1.36
#